data_AF-A0A512BSZ5-F1
#
_entry.id   AF-A0A512BSZ5-F1
#
_cell.length_a   1.000
_cell.length_b   1.000
_cell.length_c   1.000
_cell.angle_alpha   90.00
_cell.angle_beta   90.00
_cell.angle_gamma   90.00
#
_symmetry.space_group_name_H-M   'P 1'
#
loop_
_entity.id
_entity.type
_entity.pdbx_description
1 polymer ?
#
loop_
_entity_poly.entity_id
_entity_poly.type
_entity_poly.pdbx_seq_one_letter_code
_entity_poly.pdbx_strand_id
1 'polypeptide(L)'
;MRSLSAILLMVVSSVLVASAGARAETANTRVALMPYTECLAIIAEASQEVDEEPVILVSSDDLQTVRINASDGFVTVSCDRTENKMTLTKSPVPEAAGMSASR
;
A
#
# COMPACT_ATOMS: atom_id res chain seq x y z
N MET A 1 7.50 39.98 -56.06
CA MET A 1 8.13 39.25 -54.94
C MET A 1 8.63 40.32 -53.97
N ARG A 2 8.05 40.54 -52.79
CA ARG A 2 8.17 39.70 -51.59
C ARG A 2 7.01 40.07 -50.64
N SER A 3 6.28 39.05 -50.21
CA SER A 3 5.12 39.17 -49.33
C SER A 3 5.58 39.36 -47.88
N LEU A 4 5.01 40.37 -47.22
CA LEU A 4 4.92 40.49 -45.76
C LEU A 4 3.61 39.82 -45.34
N SER A 5 3.68 38.69 -44.65
CA SER A 5 2.54 38.14 -43.91
C SER A 5 3.05 37.48 -42.66
N ALA A 6 2.56 38.01 -41.56
CA ALA A 6 2.91 37.67 -40.20
C ALA A 6 1.90 36.66 -39.62
N ILE A 7 2.30 36.05 -38.50
CA ILE A 7 1.44 35.48 -37.46
C ILE A 7 0.79 34.13 -37.80
N LEU A 8 1.21 33.05 -37.13
CA LEU A 8 0.39 32.44 -36.07
C LEU A 8 1.23 31.46 -35.23
N LEU A 9 1.54 31.87 -34.00
CA LEU A 9 1.85 30.97 -32.90
C LEU A 9 0.58 30.21 -32.52
N MET A 10 0.60 28.87 -32.63
CA MET A 10 -0.17 27.97 -31.77
C MET A 10 0.20 26.53 -32.11
N VAL A 11 1.07 25.91 -31.32
CA VAL A 11 1.01 24.46 -31.13
C VAL A 11 1.00 24.21 -29.63
N VAL A 12 -0.22 23.94 -29.17
CA VAL A 12 -0.57 23.38 -27.88
C VAL A 12 0.00 21.96 -27.83
N SER A 13 0.88 21.67 -26.88
CA SER A 13 1.15 20.29 -26.48
C SER A 13 1.16 20.22 -24.96
N SER A 14 0.06 19.66 -24.48
CA SER A 14 -0.28 19.25 -23.13
C SER A 14 0.92 18.68 -22.37
N VAL A 15 1.36 19.38 -21.33
CA VAL A 15 2.23 18.79 -20.32
C VAL A 15 1.37 17.83 -19.51
N LEU A 16 1.43 16.54 -19.83
CA LEU A 16 0.92 15.50 -18.94
C LEU A 16 1.75 15.58 -17.64
N VAL A 17 1.16 16.17 -16.61
CA VAL A 17 1.60 15.97 -15.24
C VAL A 17 1.34 14.50 -14.92
N ALA A 18 2.35 13.66 -15.14
CA ALA A 18 2.44 12.38 -14.50
C ALA A 18 2.68 12.66 -13.02
N SER A 19 1.59 12.82 -12.26
CA SER A 19 1.65 12.76 -10.80
C SER A 19 1.97 11.31 -10.44
N ALA A 20 3.24 10.94 -10.51
CA ALA A 20 3.76 9.78 -9.82
C ALA A 20 3.53 10.06 -8.33
N GLY A 21 2.41 9.59 -7.80
CA GLY A 21 2.15 9.52 -6.38
C GLY A 21 3.12 8.53 -5.77
N ALA A 22 4.38 8.93 -5.60
CA ALA A 22 5.33 8.24 -4.75
C ALA A 22 4.80 8.36 -3.31
N ARG A 23 3.95 7.43 -2.91
CA ARG A 23 3.57 7.27 -1.50
C ARG A 23 4.84 6.88 -0.78
N ALA A 24 5.27 7.73 0.16
CA ALA A 24 6.49 7.53 0.92
C ALA A 24 6.49 6.14 1.57
N GLU A 25 7.38 5.28 1.10
CA GLU A 25 7.75 4.05 1.78
C GLU A 25 8.43 4.46 3.09
N THR A 26 7.72 4.32 4.21
CA THR A 26 8.35 4.52 5.51
C THR A 26 9.20 3.29 5.84
N ALA A 27 10.15 3.39 6.77
CA ALA A 27 11.01 2.26 7.15
C ALA A 27 10.24 0.98 7.54
N ASN A 28 8.96 1.14 7.93
CA ASN A 28 8.09 0.05 8.33
C ASN A 28 6.97 -0.27 7.33
N THR A 29 6.82 0.53 6.26
CA THR A 29 5.77 0.32 5.25
C THR A 29 6.41 0.03 3.89
N ARG A 30 6.09 -1.13 3.32
CA ARG A 30 6.49 -1.51 1.97
C ARG A 30 5.26 -1.59 1.08
N VAL A 31 5.41 -1.14 -0.15
CA VAL A 31 4.34 -1.15 -1.14
C VAL A 31 4.82 -1.90 -2.37
N ALA A 32 4.02 -2.84 -2.86
CA ALA A 32 4.33 -3.60 -4.07
C ALA A 32 3.11 -3.58 -5.01
N LEU A 33 3.37 -3.42 -6.31
CA LEU A 33 2.35 -3.65 -7.34
C LEU A 33 2.22 -5.15 -7.55
N MET A 34 1.03 -5.69 -7.34
CA MET A 34 0.78 -7.12 -7.34
C MET A 34 -0.70 -7.42 -7.59
N PRO A 35 -1.04 -8.50 -8.33
CA PRO A 35 -2.41 -8.96 -8.47
C PRO A 35 -3.06 -9.28 -7.13
N TYR A 36 -4.35 -8.94 -6.99
CA TYR A 36 -5.11 -9.17 -5.76
C TYR A 36 -5.06 -10.63 -5.28
N THR A 37 -5.20 -11.59 -6.20
CA THR A 37 -5.15 -13.02 -5.89
C THR A 37 -3.80 -13.48 -5.34
N GLU A 38 -2.71 -12.90 -5.83
CA GLU A 38 -1.35 -13.20 -5.36
C GLU A 38 -1.13 -12.60 -3.96
N CYS A 39 -1.63 -11.38 -3.72
CA CYS A 39 -1.62 -10.77 -2.39
C CYS A 39 -2.36 -11.62 -1.34
N LEU A 40 -3.52 -12.20 -1.72
CA LEU A 40 -4.24 -13.13 -0.85
C LEU A 40 -3.47 -14.42 -0.56
N ALA A 41 -2.76 -14.95 -1.56
CA ALA A 41 -1.92 -16.13 -1.38
C ALA A 41 -0.79 -15.85 -0.37
N ILE A 42 -0.14 -14.69 -0.47
CA ILE A 42 0.91 -14.26 0.48
C ILE A 42 0.38 -14.17 1.90
N ILE A 43 -0.84 -13.67 2.11
CA ILE A 43 -1.47 -13.66 3.44
C ILE A 43 -1.57 -15.09 3.98
N ALA A 44 -2.08 -16.02 3.17
CA ALA A 44 -2.25 -17.42 3.57
C ALA A 44 -0.90 -18.11 3.83
N GLU A 45 0.13 -17.85 3.02
CA GLU A 45 1.47 -18.38 3.22
C GLU A 45 2.13 -17.81 4.48
N ALA A 46 2.07 -16.49 4.66
CA ALA A 46 2.64 -15.81 5.82
C ALA A 46 2.00 -16.30 7.12
N SER A 47 0.68 -16.43 7.16
CA SER A 47 -0.04 -16.94 8.34
C SER A 47 0.33 -18.39 8.69
N GLN A 48 0.59 -19.23 7.69
CA GLN A 48 1.07 -20.60 7.93
C GLN A 48 2.53 -20.62 8.41
N GLU A 49 3.38 -19.74 7.88
CA GLU A 49 4.79 -19.66 8.28
C GLU A 49 4.95 -19.23 9.75
N VAL A 50 4.09 -18.33 10.22
CA VAL A 50 4.12 -17.83 11.60
C VAL A 50 3.20 -18.59 12.56
N ASP A 51 2.48 -19.62 12.09
CA ASP A 51 1.48 -20.39 12.86
C ASP A 51 0.42 -19.50 13.55
N GLU A 52 0.06 -18.38 12.92
CA GLU A 52 -0.87 -17.39 13.48
C GLU A 52 -2.00 -17.09 12.50
N GLU A 53 -3.24 -17.20 13.00
CA GLU A 53 -4.43 -16.92 12.21
C GLU A 53 -4.56 -15.39 11.96
N PRO A 54 -4.71 -14.96 10.70
CA PRO A 54 -4.77 -13.55 10.38
C PRO A 54 -6.08 -12.93 10.87
N VAL A 55 -5.98 -11.85 11.63
CA VAL A 55 -7.15 -11.07 12.07
C VAL A 55 -7.61 -10.18 10.93
N ILE A 56 -8.79 -10.46 10.39
CA ILE A 56 -9.39 -9.64 9.33
C ILE A 56 -9.86 -8.31 9.94
N LEU A 57 -9.28 -7.20 9.47
CA LEU A 57 -9.66 -5.84 9.90
C LEU A 57 -10.70 -5.22 8.95
N VAL A 58 -10.53 -5.47 7.66
CA VAL A 58 -11.43 -5.00 6.59
C VAL A 58 -11.54 -6.10 5.55
N SER A 59 -12.76 -6.38 5.09
CA SER A 59 -13.01 -7.31 4.00
C SER A 59 -14.15 -6.81 3.14
N SER A 60 -13.82 -6.39 1.92
CA SER A 60 -14.72 -5.93 0.86
C SER A 60 -14.27 -6.53 -0.48
N ASP A 61 -15.08 -6.39 -1.53
CA ASP A 61 -14.72 -6.88 -2.87
C ASP A 61 -13.40 -6.29 -3.41
N ASP A 62 -13.16 -5.01 -3.10
CA ASP A 62 -12.02 -4.24 -3.62
C ASP A 62 -10.83 -4.17 -2.68
N LEU A 63 -11.03 -4.42 -1.38
CA LEU A 63 -10.02 -4.23 -0.34
C LEU A 63 -10.13 -5.30 0.73
N GLN A 64 -9.01 -5.98 0.98
CA GLN A 64 -8.87 -6.83 2.15
C GLN A 64 -7.67 -6.37 2.97
N THR A 65 -7.89 -6.13 4.25
CA THR A 65 -6.82 -5.78 5.19
C THR A 65 -6.85 -6.74 6.36
N VAL A 66 -5.71 -7.39 6.59
CA VAL A 66 -5.51 -8.35 7.66
C VAL A 66 -4.36 -7.91 8.55
N ARG A 67 -4.38 -8.39 9.79
CA ARG A 67 -3.28 -8.25 10.74
C ARG A 67 -2.79 -9.62 11.17
N ILE A 68 -1.50 -9.86 11.01
CA ILE A 68 -0.82 -11.06 11.46
C ILE A 68 0.01 -10.67 12.69
N ASN A 69 -0.20 -11.35 13.81
CA ASN A 69 0.60 -11.11 15.00
C ASN A 69 1.97 -11.80 14.84
N ALA A 70 3.01 -11.18 15.38
CA ALA A 70 4.35 -11.75 15.42
C ALA A 70 4.95 -11.53 16.82
N SER A 71 6.01 -12.24 17.16
CA SER A 71 6.63 -12.15 18.49
C SER A 71 7.15 -10.74 18.84
N ASP A 72 7.45 -9.92 17.83
CA ASP A 72 8.00 -8.57 17.98
C ASP A 72 6.98 -7.45 17.64
N GLY A 73 5.73 -7.79 17.36
CA GLY A 73 4.78 -6.82 16.82
C GLY A 73 3.57 -7.41 16.14
N PHE A 74 3.09 -6.66 15.15
CA PHE A 74 2.13 -7.15 14.19
C PHE A 74 2.45 -6.57 12.82
N VAL A 75 2.07 -7.33 11.79
CA VAL A 75 2.16 -6.90 10.40
C VAL A 75 0.74 -6.73 9.88
N THR A 76 0.43 -5.55 9.37
CA THR A 76 -0.80 -5.31 8.64
C THR A 76 -0.54 -5.47 7.15
N VAL A 77 -1.29 -6.34 6.49
CA VAL A 77 -1.27 -6.54 5.05
C VAL A 77 -2.55 -5.99 4.47
N SER A 78 -2.45 -5.13 3.46
CA SER A 78 -3.60 -4.56 2.76
C SER A 78 -3.49 -4.87 1.27
N CYS A 79 -4.44 -5.64 0.74
CA CYS A 79 -4.57 -6.00 -0.66
C CYS A 79 -5.66 -5.15 -1.30
N ASP A 80 -5.27 -4.26 -2.22
CA ASP A 80 -6.19 -3.43 -3.00
C ASP A 80 -6.32 -3.98 -4.42
N ARG A 81 -7.53 -4.39 -4.79
CA ARG A 81 -7.85 -4.93 -6.12
C ARG A 81 -7.89 -3.84 -7.19
N THR A 82 -8.37 -2.66 -6.84
CA THR A 82 -8.55 -1.55 -7.79
C THR A 82 -7.20 -0.99 -8.21
N GLU A 83 -6.29 -0.83 -7.25
CA GLU A 83 -4.93 -0.33 -7.48
C GLU A 83 -3.93 -1.44 -7.84
N ASN A 84 -4.34 -2.72 -7.79
CA ASN A 84 -3.46 -3.90 -7.92
C ASN A 84 -2.19 -3.74 -7.07
N LYS A 85 -2.42 -3.52 -5.77
CA LYS A 85 -1.38 -3.05 -4.86
C LYS A 85 -1.48 -3.77 -3.53
N MET A 86 -0.34 -4.25 -3.06
CA MET A 86 -0.14 -4.72 -1.70
C MET A 86 0.56 -3.65 -0.88
N THR A 87 0.04 -3.36 0.31
CA THR A 87 0.70 -2.53 1.32
C THR A 87 0.96 -3.37 2.56
N LEU A 88 2.22 -3.50 2.94
CA LEU A 88 2.68 -4.18 4.14
C LEU A 88 3.14 -3.13 5.14
N THR A 89 2.61 -3.15 6.36
CA THR A 89 3.03 -2.24 7.43
C THR A 89 3.40 -3.04 8.68
N LYS A 90 4.67 -3.01 9.06
CA LYS A 90 5.14 -3.53 10.34
C LYS A 90 4.83 -2.51 11.44
N SER A 91 4.28 -2.97 12.55
CA SER A 91 4.05 -2.14 13.73
C SER A 91 4.56 -2.87 14.97
N PRO A 92 5.31 -2.20 15.87
CA PRO A 92 5.71 -2.80 17.13
C PRO A 92 4.48 -3.03 18.01
N VAL A 93 4.54 -4.01 18.92
CA VAL A 93 3.55 -4.10 20.00
C VAL A 93 3.75 -2.86 20.87
N PRO A 94 2.71 -2.03 21.12
CA PRO A 94 2.87 -0.96 22.09
C PRO A 94 3.23 -1.57 23.45
N GLU A 95 4.36 -1.17 24.02
CA GLU A 95 4.87 -1.62 25.34
C GLU A 95 3.87 -1.37 26.50
N ALA A 96 2.75 -0.70 26.24
CA ALA A 96 1.70 -0.35 27.19
C ALA A 96 0.80 -1.52 27.65
N ALA A 97 1.02 -2.76 27.19
CA ALA A 97 0.35 -3.94 27.78
C ALA A 97 1.04 -4.45 29.06
N GLY A 98 2.22 -3.92 29.43
CA GLY A 98 3.00 -4.34 30.60
C GLY A 98 2.96 -3.40 31.81
N MET A 99 2.28 -2.25 31.75
CA MET A 99 2.29 -1.24 32.83
C MET A 99 0.88 -0.81 33.28
N SER A 100 -0.03 -1.76 33.48
CA SER A 100 -1.35 -1.45 34.06
C SER A 100 -1.93 -2.57 34.92
N ALA A 101 -1.17 -3.10 35.90
CA ALA A 101 -1.77 -3.80 37.04
C ALA A 101 -0.79 -3.98 38.22
N SER A 102 -0.21 -2.91 38.74
CA SER A 102 0.26 -2.89 40.13
C SER A 102 -0.70 -2.04 40.92
N ARG A 103 -1.63 -2.70 41.61
CA ARG A 103 -2.44 -2.10 42.68
C ARG A 103 -1.63 -2.07 43.96
#